data_AF-C1N0I9-F1
#
_entry.id   AF-C1N0I9-F1
#
_cell.length_a   1.000
_cell.length_b   1.000
_cell.length_c   1.000
_cell.angle_alpha   90.00
_cell.angle_beta   90.00
_cell.angle_gamma   90.00
#
_symmetry.space_group_name_H-M   'P 1'
#
loop_
_entity.id
_entity.type
_entity.pdbx_description
1 polymer ?
#
loop_
_entity_poly.entity_id
_entity_poly.type
_entity_poly.pdbx_seq_one_letter_code
_entity_poly.pdbx_strand_id
1 'polypeptide(L)'
;MSLLERFFEDASDVFDTHVLPRLDSGDLAVLATVNRKMRDVVFESPVDHDVRDVAAVRRELARVPNFVGSVARLAWAKEWGCPWAKETFTCIARGGNVEVARWAKERGCPWDEDTCADAAEGGHLKMLQWFRSNGAPWDTWTCTFAAEGGHLEVLQWARAIGCPSNELTCASAARGGHLEVLQWARANDCPWDMRTCSSAAGGGHLEVLQWARTNGCPWDGETCSEAALGGHLEVLQWARANDAPWDEFTCASAAEGGHLEVLQWARANGAPWDKYTCFDAASGGHLEVLQWARANGAPCNEFTCAYAARGGHLEVLQWARANGCPWDEFTCAYAAGGGYLEVLQWARANGAPWDEETCRDAAEGGHLEVLQWARAIGAPWDPMLCKARARNHMHEDVVRWISAEVGEGA
;
A
#
# COMPACT_ATOMS: atom_id res chain seq x y z
N MET A 1 8.09 16.80 -29.31
CA MET A 1 9.41 17.37 -29.01
C MET A 1 9.42 17.85 -27.58
N SER A 2 10.19 17.19 -26.71
CA SER A 2 10.30 17.56 -25.30
C SER A 2 10.88 18.98 -25.16
N LEU A 3 10.70 19.60 -24.00
CA LEU A 3 11.23 20.94 -23.74
C LEU A 3 12.77 20.97 -23.89
N LEU A 4 13.42 19.87 -23.53
CA LEU A 4 14.86 19.66 -23.62
C LEU A 4 15.35 19.55 -25.07
N GLU A 5 14.60 18.85 -25.92
CA GLU A 5 14.93 18.71 -27.35
C GLU A 5 14.88 20.05 -28.08
N ARG A 6 13.89 20.92 -27.76
CA ARG A 6 13.81 22.28 -28.29
C ARG A 6 14.94 23.17 -27.81
N PHE A 7 15.27 23.09 -26.53
CA PHE A 7 16.36 23.86 -25.94
C PHE A 7 17.73 23.50 -26.53
N PHE A 8 17.98 22.22 -26.81
CA PHE A 8 19.19 21.78 -27.50
C PHE A 8 19.23 22.22 -28.97
N GLU A 9 18.12 22.17 -29.69
CA GLU A 9 18.07 22.59 -31.11
C GLU A 9 18.24 24.11 -31.29
N ASP A 10 17.74 24.90 -30.34
CA ASP A 10 17.80 26.36 -30.40
C ASP A 10 19.09 26.95 -29.78
N ALA A 11 19.82 26.20 -28.92
CA ALA A 11 21.00 26.68 -28.18
C ALA A 11 21.99 25.56 -27.78
N SER A 12 22.52 24.79 -28.75
CA SER A 12 23.41 23.65 -28.50
C SER A 12 24.74 24.03 -27.83
N ASP A 13 25.29 25.20 -28.15
CA ASP A 13 26.54 25.72 -27.58
C ASP A 13 26.44 26.00 -26.08
N VAL A 14 25.29 26.52 -25.64
CA VAL A 14 24.96 26.74 -24.23
C VAL A 14 24.76 25.40 -23.51
N PHE A 15 24.09 24.45 -24.17
CA PHE A 15 23.85 23.12 -23.62
C PHE A 15 25.15 22.35 -23.39
N ASP A 16 26.03 22.31 -24.39
CA ASP A 16 27.29 21.56 -24.32
C ASP A 16 28.30 22.21 -23.35
N THR A 17 28.31 23.54 -23.26
CA THR A 17 29.29 24.27 -22.43
C THR A 17 28.85 24.45 -20.97
N HIS A 18 27.55 24.47 -20.70
CA HIS A 18 27.02 24.85 -19.38
C HIS A 18 26.07 23.82 -18.76
N VAL A 19 25.49 22.90 -19.53
CA VAL A 19 24.54 21.91 -19.03
C VAL A 19 25.20 20.54 -18.89
N LEU A 20 25.77 19.98 -19.97
CA LEU A 20 26.44 18.66 -19.91
C LEU A 20 27.55 18.55 -18.84
N PRO A 21 28.43 19.56 -18.66
CA PRO A 21 29.45 19.54 -17.61
C PRO A 21 28.91 19.55 -16.16
N ARG A 22 27.58 19.65 -15.98
CA ARG A 22 26.91 19.68 -14.67
C ARG A 22 26.06 18.44 -14.38
N LEU A 23 25.91 17.52 -15.35
CA LEU A 23 25.07 16.32 -15.24
C LEU A 23 25.89 15.10 -14.85
N ASP A 24 25.60 14.47 -13.72
CA ASP A 24 26.40 13.34 -13.24
C ASP A 24 26.25 12.05 -14.07
N SER A 25 27.06 11.03 -13.77
CA SER A 25 27.05 9.77 -14.51
C SER A 25 25.68 9.05 -14.53
N GLY A 26 24.83 9.30 -13.54
CA GLY A 26 23.45 8.82 -13.49
C GLY A 26 22.52 9.67 -14.35
N ASP A 27 22.64 11.00 -14.27
CA ASP A 27 21.90 11.94 -15.12
C ASP A 27 22.22 11.73 -16.61
N LEU A 28 23.49 11.53 -16.94
CA LEU A 28 23.97 11.19 -18.28
C LEU A 28 23.39 9.86 -18.76
N ALA A 29 23.25 8.86 -17.87
CA ALA A 29 22.62 7.59 -18.22
C ALA A 29 21.12 7.74 -18.49
N VAL A 30 20.41 8.57 -17.70
CA VAL A 30 18.99 8.89 -17.94
C VAL A 30 18.83 9.67 -19.24
N LEU A 31 19.64 10.71 -19.48
CA LEU A 31 19.65 11.52 -20.70
C LEU A 31 19.89 10.66 -21.96
N ALA A 32 20.78 9.67 -21.86
CA ALA A 32 21.09 8.70 -22.92
C ALA A 32 19.94 7.72 -23.24
N THR A 33 18.94 7.60 -22.37
CA THR A 33 17.75 6.77 -22.57
C THR A 33 16.56 7.53 -23.14
N VAL A 34 16.57 8.88 -23.10
CA VAL A 34 15.46 9.72 -23.57
C VAL A 34 15.21 9.55 -25.08
N ASN A 35 16.25 9.63 -25.92
CA ASN A 35 16.20 9.35 -27.35
C ASN A 35 17.61 9.14 -27.94
N ARG A 36 17.71 8.79 -29.23
CA ARG A 36 19.00 8.55 -29.91
C ARG A 36 19.90 9.79 -29.97
N LYS A 37 19.34 10.98 -30.13
CA LYS A 37 20.08 12.25 -30.30
C LYS A 37 20.72 12.70 -28.98
N MET A 38 20.03 12.53 -27.85
CA MET A 38 20.55 12.82 -26.51
C MET A 38 21.61 11.80 -26.06
N ARG A 39 21.52 10.56 -26.56
CA ARG A 39 22.54 9.54 -26.35
C ARG A 39 23.89 9.92 -26.95
N ASP A 40 23.90 10.38 -28.20
CA ASP A 40 25.14 10.73 -28.89
C ASP A 40 25.85 11.93 -28.22
N VAL A 41 25.08 12.90 -27.72
CA VAL A 41 25.56 14.09 -26.98
C VAL A 41 26.24 13.74 -25.64
N VAL A 42 25.72 12.74 -24.92
CA VAL A 42 26.28 12.29 -23.63
C VAL A 42 27.66 11.66 -23.78
N PHE A 43 27.90 10.91 -24.85
CA PHE A 43 29.12 10.12 -25.01
C PHE A 43 30.31 10.89 -25.60
N GLU A 44 30.12 12.15 -26.00
CA GLU A 44 31.16 12.99 -26.62
C GLU A 44 31.66 14.13 -25.72
N SER A 45 31.07 14.35 -24.54
CA SER A 45 31.36 15.52 -23.70
C SER A 45 32.25 15.22 -22.48
N PRO A 46 33.28 16.05 -22.18
CA PRO A 46 34.08 15.93 -20.97
C PRO A 46 33.66 16.99 -19.94
N VAL A 47 33.28 16.66 -18.69
CA VAL A 47 33.73 17.31 -17.41
C VAL A 47 33.05 16.67 -16.18
N ASP A 48 33.87 16.56 -15.11
CA ASP A 48 33.64 16.34 -13.65
C ASP A 48 32.54 17.15 -12.93
N HIS A 49 31.97 16.58 -11.84
CA HIS A 49 30.83 17.15 -11.08
C HIS A 49 31.01 17.24 -9.56
N ASP A 50 30.19 18.13 -8.97
CA ASP A 50 29.74 18.13 -7.58
C ASP A 50 28.27 18.63 -7.53
N VAL A 51 27.31 17.87 -6.99
CA VAL A 51 25.88 18.29 -6.80
C VAL A 51 25.32 17.77 -5.46
N ARG A 52 24.37 18.53 -4.87
CA ARG A 52 23.57 18.13 -3.70
C ARG A 52 22.08 18.51 -3.86
N ASP A 53 21.21 17.53 -4.15
CA ASP A 53 19.77 17.56 -3.84
C ASP A 53 19.26 16.15 -3.49
N VAL A 54 18.96 15.92 -2.21
CA VAL A 54 18.59 14.63 -1.62
C VAL A 54 17.17 14.18 -2.02
N ALA A 55 16.27 15.11 -2.38
CA ALA A 55 14.89 14.78 -2.76
C ALA A 55 14.79 14.25 -4.20
N ALA A 56 15.71 14.70 -5.08
CA ALA A 56 15.85 14.18 -6.43
C ALA A 56 16.39 12.75 -6.43
N VAL A 57 17.43 12.47 -5.63
CA VAL A 57 18.01 11.12 -5.52
C VAL A 57 16.97 10.11 -4.99
N ARG A 58 16.15 10.49 -4.00
CA ARG A 58 15.08 9.61 -3.48
C ARG A 58 14.04 9.21 -4.53
N ARG A 59 13.68 10.11 -5.45
CA ARG A 59 12.73 9.82 -6.54
C ARG A 59 13.32 8.90 -7.60
N GLU A 60 14.60 9.04 -7.90
CA GLU A 60 15.30 8.18 -8.86
C GLU A 60 15.64 6.79 -8.29
N LEU A 61 15.95 6.69 -6.99
CA LEU A 61 16.11 5.42 -6.26
C LEU A 61 14.89 4.50 -6.36
N ALA A 62 13.68 5.08 -6.33
CA ALA A 62 12.41 4.34 -6.39
C ALA A 62 12.11 3.76 -7.79
N ARG A 63 12.81 4.21 -8.84
CA ARG A 63 12.52 3.85 -10.25
C ARG A 63 13.44 2.77 -10.82
N VAL A 64 14.47 2.36 -10.09
CA VAL A 64 15.47 1.39 -10.56
C VAL A 64 15.34 0.09 -9.76
N PRO A 65 14.74 -0.98 -10.34
CA PRO A 65 14.36 -2.20 -9.62
C PRO A 65 15.52 -2.92 -8.90
N ASN A 66 16.76 -2.69 -9.34
CA ASN A 66 17.97 -3.33 -8.82
C ASN A 66 19.03 -2.32 -8.37
N PHE A 67 18.63 -1.12 -7.94
CA PHE A 67 19.59 -0.11 -7.47
C PHE A 67 20.33 -0.58 -6.22
N VAL A 68 19.56 -1.08 -5.25
CA VAL A 68 20.04 -1.51 -3.93
C VAL A 68 20.86 -2.80 -4.00
N GLY A 69 20.77 -3.56 -5.11
CA GLY A 69 21.54 -4.78 -5.32
C GLY A 69 23.01 -4.57 -5.73
N SER A 70 23.48 -3.32 -5.87
CA SER A 70 24.85 -2.99 -6.30
C SER A 70 25.58 -2.07 -5.32
N VAL A 71 26.76 -2.49 -4.88
CA VAL A 71 27.66 -1.69 -4.03
C VAL A 71 28.00 -0.36 -4.69
N ALA A 72 28.29 -0.36 -6.00
CA ALA A 72 28.69 0.85 -6.72
C ALA A 72 27.58 1.91 -6.72
N ARG A 73 26.31 1.49 -6.84
CA ARG A 73 25.17 2.40 -6.86
C ARG A 73 24.84 2.96 -5.49
N LEU A 74 24.90 2.14 -4.44
CA LEU A 74 24.75 2.64 -3.06
C LEU A 74 25.93 3.52 -2.62
N ALA A 75 27.15 3.21 -3.06
CA ALA A 75 28.32 4.06 -2.84
C ALA A 75 28.12 5.44 -3.47
N TRP A 76 27.70 5.46 -4.74
CA TRP A 76 27.32 6.69 -5.42
C TRP A 76 26.23 7.44 -4.64
N ALA A 77 25.11 6.80 -4.30
CA ALA A 77 24.05 7.50 -3.56
C ALA A 77 24.54 8.08 -2.22
N LYS A 78 25.45 7.38 -1.53
CA LYS A 78 26.02 7.84 -0.26
C LYS A 78 26.98 9.01 -0.42
N GLU A 79 27.84 8.98 -1.44
CA GLU A 79 28.78 10.06 -1.78
C GLU A 79 28.05 11.35 -2.15
N TRP A 80 26.89 11.22 -2.79
CA TRP A 80 26.02 12.33 -3.19
C TRP A 80 25.06 12.81 -2.09
N GLY A 81 25.35 12.42 -0.83
CA GLY A 81 24.70 13.00 0.35
C GLY A 81 23.41 12.30 0.78
N CYS A 82 23.07 11.11 0.26
CA CYS A 82 21.92 10.37 0.78
C CYS A 82 22.17 9.91 2.23
N PRO A 83 21.29 10.26 3.19
CA PRO A 83 21.40 9.75 4.54
C PRO A 83 21.10 8.25 4.57
N TRP A 84 21.67 7.56 5.56
CA TRP A 84 21.20 6.22 5.86
C TRP A 84 19.82 6.32 6.52
N ALA A 85 18.88 5.51 6.05
CA ALA A 85 17.56 5.37 6.66
C ALA A 85 17.31 3.87 6.92
N LYS A 86 16.38 3.54 7.83
CA LYS A 86 16.09 2.15 8.18
C LYS A 86 15.59 1.37 6.96
N GLU A 87 14.78 2.05 6.14
CA GLU A 87 14.22 1.57 4.88
C GLU A 87 15.32 1.20 3.87
N THR A 88 16.49 1.83 3.95
CA THR A 88 17.63 1.47 3.09
C THR A 88 18.10 0.06 3.39
N PHE A 89 18.19 -0.31 4.66
CA PHE A 89 18.62 -1.65 5.05
C PHE A 89 17.52 -2.70 4.80
N THR A 90 16.25 -2.36 5.02
CA THR A 90 15.10 -3.19 4.61
C THR A 90 15.16 -3.57 3.14
N CYS A 91 15.38 -2.60 2.25
CA CYS A 91 15.50 -2.88 0.81
C CYS A 91 16.71 -3.78 0.48
N ILE A 92 17.84 -3.60 1.18
CA ILE A 92 19.01 -4.48 1.03
C ILE A 92 18.68 -5.90 1.50
N ALA A 93 17.99 -6.03 2.63
CA ALA A 93 17.59 -7.29 3.25
C ALA A 93 16.68 -8.10 2.32
N ARG A 94 15.64 -7.47 1.77
CA ARG A 94 14.73 -8.07 0.78
C ARG A 94 15.42 -8.41 -0.54
N GLY A 95 16.48 -7.68 -0.90
CA GLY A 95 17.28 -7.92 -2.11
C GLY A 95 18.30 -9.07 -1.98
N GLY A 96 18.64 -9.49 -0.76
CA GLY A 96 19.46 -10.69 -0.51
C GLY A 96 20.95 -10.59 -0.80
N ASN A 97 21.46 -9.43 -1.23
CA ASN A 97 22.88 -9.27 -1.58
C ASN A 97 23.75 -9.04 -0.33
N VAL A 98 24.39 -10.10 0.15
CA VAL A 98 25.23 -10.08 1.37
C VAL A 98 26.42 -9.12 1.25
N GLU A 99 26.99 -8.95 0.06
CA GLU A 99 28.11 -8.04 -0.15
C GLU A 99 27.69 -6.58 0.03
N VAL A 100 26.52 -6.24 -0.51
CA VAL A 100 25.88 -4.93 -0.35
C VAL A 100 25.54 -4.68 1.12
N ALA A 101 24.94 -5.65 1.81
CA ALA A 101 24.61 -5.53 3.22
C ALA A 101 25.85 -5.33 4.10
N ARG A 102 26.92 -6.08 3.84
CA ARG A 102 28.20 -5.90 4.54
C ARG A 102 28.76 -4.49 4.31
N TRP A 103 28.81 -4.08 3.05
CA TRP A 103 29.31 -2.76 2.66
C TRP A 103 28.52 -1.63 3.32
N ALA A 104 27.20 -1.74 3.38
CA ALA A 104 26.32 -0.76 4.01
C ALA A 104 26.49 -0.73 5.54
N LYS A 105 26.63 -1.91 6.17
CA LYS A 105 26.82 -2.04 7.61
C LYS A 105 28.15 -1.44 8.09
N GLU A 106 29.24 -1.69 7.37
CA GLU A 106 30.57 -1.11 7.65
C GLU A 106 30.56 0.43 7.62
N ARG A 107 29.63 1.02 6.86
CA ARG A 107 29.45 2.47 6.73
C ARG A 107 28.41 3.06 7.67
N GLY A 108 27.98 2.28 8.67
CA GLY A 108 27.06 2.72 9.71
C GLY A 108 25.61 2.81 9.27
N CYS A 109 25.19 2.09 8.22
CA CYS A 109 23.76 1.96 7.93
C CYS A 109 23.09 1.18 9.08
N PRO A 110 22.04 1.75 9.72
CA PRO A 110 21.35 1.09 10.81
C PRO A 110 20.53 -0.08 10.25
N TRP A 111 20.44 -1.15 11.03
CA TRP A 111 19.41 -2.17 10.89
C TRP A 111 18.54 -2.16 12.15
N ASP A 112 17.42 -2.84 12.13
CA ASP A 112 16.44 -2.91 13.21
C ASP A 112 15.94 -4.34 13.44
N GLU A 113 14.85 -4.45 14.19
CA GLU A 113 14.23 -5.70 14.62
C GLU A 113 13.64 -6.48 13.44
N ASP A 114 13.19 -5.77 12.39
CA ASP A 114 12.52 -6.33 11.22
C ASP A 114 13.49 -6.83 10.15
N THR A 115 14.77 -6.45 10.23
CA THR A 115 15.78 -6.76 9.21
C THR A 115 15.94 -8.27 8.93
N CYS A 116 15.80 -9.12 9.96
CA CYS A 116 15.80 -10.58 9.77
C CYS A 116 14.51 -11.06 9.10
N ALA A 117 13.36 -10.46 9.42
CA ALA A 117 12.08 -10.78 8.81
C ALA A 117 12.06 -10.40 7.32
N ASP A 118 12.61 -9.24 6.96
CA ASP A 118 12.73 -8.78 5.56
C ASP A 118 13.58 -9.74 4.69
N ALA A 119 14.70 -10.24 5.21
CA ALA A 119 15.50 -11.23 4.49
C ALA A 119 14.82 -12.61 4.44
N ALA A 120 14.02 -12.94 5.45
CA ALA A 120 13.24 -14.16 5.48
C ALA A 120 12.09 -14.14 4.46
N GLU A 121 11.40 -13.01 4.30
CA GLU A 121 10.37 -12.76 3.29
C GLU A 121 10.91 -13.00 1.87
N GLY A 122 12.15 -12.58 1.59
CA GLY A 122 12.80 -12.78 0.30
C GLY A 122 13.51 -14.14 0.12
N GLY A 123 13.51 -15.00 1.14
CA GLY A 123 14.11 -16.34 1.06
C GLY A 123 15.64 -16.37 1.11
N HIS A 124 16.27 -15.30 1.60
CA HIS A 124 17.72 -15.12 1.51
C HIS A 124 18.48 -15.77 2.67
N LEU A 125 18.54 -17.10 2.69
CA LEU A 125 19.18 -17.88 3.77
C LEU A 125 20.60 -17.40 4.12
N LYS A 126 21.45 -17.15 3.11
CA LYS A 126 22.83 -16.68 3.33
C LYS A 126 22.88 -15.31 4.01
N MET A 127 21.94 -14.44 3.68
CA MET A 127 21.82 -13.13 4.30
C MET A 127 21.36 -13.25 5.75
N LEU A 128 20.38 -14.11 6.01
CA LEU A 128 19.90 -14.37 7.36
C LEU A 128 21.01 -14.97 8.25
N GLN A 129 21.80 -15.90 7.72
CA GLN A 129 23.00 -16.44 8.37
C GLN A 129 24.02 -15.36 8.71
N TRP A 130 24.27 -14.44 7.77
CA TRP A 130 25.16 -13.31 7.99
C TRP A 130 24.62 -12.36 9.07
N PHE A 131 23.33 -12.03 9.05
CA PHE A 131 22.67 -11.22 10.08
C PHE A 131 22.84 -11.81 11.48
N ARG A 132 22.57 -13.11 11.62
CA ARG A 132 22.74 -13.80 12.91
C ARG A 132 24.18 -13.86 13.39
N SER A 133 25.14 -14.01 12.48
CA SER A 133 26.55 -14.00 12.83
C SER A 133 27.03 -12.62 13.31
N ASN A 134 26.32 -11.55 12.98
CA ASN A 134 26.65 -10.17 13.35
C ASN A 134 25.69 -9.60 14.41
N GLY A 135 24.94 -10.46 15.10
CA GLY A 135 24.11 -10.08 16.24
C GLY A 135 22.82 -9.34 15.89
N ALA A 136 22.31 -9.47 14.66
CA ALA A 136 21.00 -8.92 14.32
C ALA A 136 19.89 -9.64 15.13
N PRO A 137 18.96 -8.89 15.74
CA PRO A 137 17.82 -9.46 16.44
C PRO A 137 16.90 -10.22 15.47
N TRP A 138 16.11 -11.13 16.01
CA TRP A 138 15.00 -11.77 15.32
C TRP A 138 13.84 -11.92 16.29
N ASP A 139 12.68 -12.26 15.76
CA ASP A 139 11.49 -12.59 16.53
C ASP A 139 10.58 -13.53 15.72
N THR A 140 9.31 -13.63 16.12
CA THR A 140 8.33 -14.49 15.44
C THR A 140 8.08 -14.09 13.99
N TRP A 141 8.25 -12.81 13.62
CA TRP A 141 8.02 -12.34 12.25
C TRP A 141 9.00 -12.95 11.25
N THR A 142 10.22 -13.31 11.70
CA THR A 142 11.19 -14.00 10.85
C THR A 142 10.65 -15.35 10.35
N CYS A 143 10.02 -16.15 11.23
CA CYS A 143 9.38 -17.40 10.80
C CYS A 143 8.11 -17.13 9.99
N THR A 144 7.30 -16.16 10.39
CA THR A 144 6.04 -15.80 9.71
C THR A 144 6.27 -15.38 8.26
N PHE A 145 7.24 -14.51 7.98
CA PHE A 145 7.52 -14.06 6.62
C PHE A 145 8.25 -15.10 5.77
N ALA A 146 9.15 -15.91 6.36
CA ALA A 146 9.68 -17.08 5.66
C ALA A 146 8.56 -18.03 5.22
N ALA A 147 7.55 -18.20 6.07
CA ALA A 147 6.40 -19.04 5.79
C ALA A 147 5.50 -18.44 4.71
N GLU A 148 5.25 -17.12 4.76
CA GLU A 148 4.47 -16.39 3.73
C GLU A 148 5.09 -16.45 2.35
N GLY A 149 6.43 -16.35 2.24
CA GLY A 149 7.16 -16.48 0.98
C GLY A 149 7.45 -17.91 0.54
N GLY A 150 7.04 -18.91 1.33
CA GLY A 150 7.21 -20.32 0.99
C GLY A 150 8.63 -20.85 1.13
N HIS A 151 9.47 -20.16 1.89
CA HIS A 151 10.90 -20.44 2.00
C HIS A 151 11.20 -21.49 3.06
N LEU A 152 10.87 -22.75 2.76
CA LEU A 152 11.02 -23.88 3.67
C LEU A 152 12.44 -24.02 4.25
N GLU A 153 13.48 -23.85 3.43
CA GLU A 153 14.88 -23.94 3.90
C GLU A 153 15.22 -22.86 4.93
N VAL A 154 14.71 -21.64 4.73
CA VAL A 154 14.90 -20.53 5.67
C VAL A 154 14.19 -20.83 6.97
N LEU A 155 12.94 -21.31 6.91
CA LEU A 155 12.14 -21.63 8.08
C LEU A 155 12.76 -22.79 8.88
N GLN A 156 13.21 -23.85 8.20
CA GLN A 156 13.94 -24.98 8.79
C GLN A 156 15.19 -24.51 9.52
N TRP A 157 16.01 -23.71 8.85
CA TRP A 157 17.22 -23.17 9.43
C TRP A 157 16.91 -22.31 10.64
N ALA A 158 15.98 -21.35 10.55
CA ALA A 158 15.61 -20.44 11.62
C ALA A 158 15.10 -21.18 12.87
N ARG A 159 14.25 -22.20 12.70
CA ARG A 159 13.76 -23.03 13.80
C ARG A 159 14.86 -23.85 14.46
N ALA A 160 15.80 -24.40 13.69
CA ALA A 160 16.89 -25.22 14.21
C ALA A 160 17.84 -24.47 15.17
N ILE A 161 17.94 -23.16 15.01
CA ILE A 161 18.79 -22.26 15.82
C ILE A 161 17.99 -21.46 16.87
N GLY A 162 16.71 -21.83 17.08
CA GLY A 162 15.89 -21.32 18.17
C GLY A 162 15.10 -20.05 17.86
N CYS A 163 14.81 -19.73 16.60
CA CYS A 163 13.86 -18.67 16.26
C CYS A 163 12.44 -19.07 16.72
N PRO A 164 11.73 -18.21 17.48
CA PRO A 164 10.38 -18.51 17.94
C PRO A 164 9.39 -18.52 16.76
N SER A 165 8.36 -19.36 16.85
CA SER A 165 7.23 -19.38 15.93
C SER A 165 5.92 -19.33 16.73
N ASN A 166 4.85 -18.90 16.09
CA ASN A 166 3.51 -18.81 16.67
C ASN A 166 2.46 -19.21 15.62
N GLU A 167 1.18 -19.02 15.94
CA GLU A 167 0.04 -19.37 15.09
C GLU A 167 0.09 -18.64 13.73
N LEU A 168 0.68 -17.44 13.70
CA LEU A 168 0.82 -16.66 12.47
C LEU A 168 1.75 -17.34 11.46
N THR A 169 2.72 -18.14 11.90
CA THR A 169 3.58 -18.89 10.97
C THR A 169 2.77 -19.85 10.10
N CYS A 170 1.79 -20.55 10.67
CA CYS A 170 0.88 -21.41 9.93
C CYS A 170 -0.10 -20.58 9.07
N ALA A 171 -0.64 -19.49 9.62
CA ALA A 171 -1.56 -18.62 8.89
C ALA A 171 -0.90 -17.98 7.66
N SER A 172 0.33 -17.50 7.76
CA SER A 172 1.10 -16.94 6.64
C SER A 172 1.47 -17.98 5.60
N ALA A 173 1.92 -19.20 6.01
CA ALA A 173 2.10 -20.30 5.04
C ALA A 173 0.81 -20.60 4.28
N ALA A 174 -0.33 -20.56 4.98
CA ALA A 174 -1.63 -20.79 4.39
C ALA A 174 -2.05 -19.67 3.43
N ARG A 175 -1.80 -18.41 3.80
CA ARG A 175 -2.04 -17.22 2.97
C ARG A 175 -1.26 -17.24 1.66
N GLY A 176 0.00 -17.68 1.69
CA GLY A 176 0.84 -17.83 0.49
C GLY A 176 0.61 -19.13 -0.29
N GLY A 177 -0.24 -20.03 0.19
CA GLY A 177 -0.56 -21.28 -0.50
C GLY A 177 0.52 -22.35 -0.39
N HIS A 178 1.43 -22.23 0.56
CA HIS A 178 2.61 -23.08 0.69
C HIS A 178 2.32 -24.33 1.54
N LEU A 179 1.63 -25.31 0.93
CA LEU A 179 1.22 -26.53 1.61
C LEU A 179 2.39 -27.28 2.26
N GLU A 180 3.52 -27.42 1.57
CA GLU A 180 4.70 -28.12 2.09
C GLU A 180 5.26 -27.44 3.36
N VAL A 181 5.26 -26.10 3.37
CA VAL A 181 5.70 -25.31 4.53
C VAL A 181 4.73 -25.49 5.69
N LEU A 182 3.43 -25.46 5.43
CA LEU A 182 2.41 -25.66 6.46
C LEU A 182 2.48 -27.09 7.06
N GLN A 183 2.64 -28.10 6.21
CA GLN A 183 2.84 -29.50 6.63
C GLN A 183 4.08 -29.63 7.52
N TRP A 184 5.19 -29.04 7.10
CA TRP A 184 6.42 -29.06 7.87
C TRP A 184 6.27 -28.33 9.21
N ALA A 185 5.65 -27.14 9.22
CA ALA A 185 5.42 -26.36 10.43
C ALA A 185 4.57 -27.17 11.42
N ARG A 186 3.52 -27.84 10.94
CA ARG A 186 2.66 -28.66 11.79
C ARG A 186 3.38 -29.87 12.37
N ALA A 187 4.24 -30.52 11.59
CA ALA A 187 5.06 -31.64 12.02
C ALA A 187 6.14 -31.25 13.06
N ASN A 188 6.47 -29.97 13.16
CA ASN A 188 7.43 -29.42 14.12
C ASN A 188 6.76 -28.61 15.24
N ASP A 189 5.55 -29.01 15.62
CA ASP A 189 4.78 -28.47 16.74
C ASP A 189 4.54 -26.94 16.69
N CYS A 190 4.51 -26.34 15.50
CA CYS A 190 4.01 -24.97 15.37
C CYS A 190 2.50 -24.96 15.66
N PRO A 191 2.02 -24.06 16.53
CA PRO A 191 0.59 -23.94 16.79
C PRO A 191 -0.13 -23.36 15.57
N TRP A 192 -1.43 -23.57 15.51
CA TRP A 192 -2.33 -22.99 14.51
C TRP A 192 -3.67 -22.66 15.15
N ASP A 193 -4.46 -21.82 14.48
CA ASP A 193 -5.82 -21.47 14.89
C ASP A 193 -6.69 -21.17 13.67
N MET A 194 -7.89 -20.61 13.90
CA MET A 194 -8.89 -20.33 12.86
C MET A 194 -8.33 -19.47 11.73
N ARG A 195 -7.34 -18.61 12.02
CA ARG A 195 -6.69 -17.74 11.04
C ARG A 195 -5.95 -18.52 9.95
N THR A 196 -5.56 -19.77 10.22
CA THR A 196 -4.94 -20.62 9.20
C THR A 196 -5.94 -20.99 8.10
N CYS A 197 -7.18 -21.31 8.47
CA CYS A 197 -8.24 -21.58 7.49
C CYS A 197 -8.70 -20.30 6.79
N SER A 198 -8.94 -19.20 7.52
CA SER A 198 -9.37 -17.94 6.90
C SER A 198 -8.30 -17.35 5.97
N SER A 199 -7.01 -17.43 6.34
CA SER A 199 -5.90 -17.03 5.47
C SER A 199 -5.78 -17.89 4.21
N ALA A 200 -5.92 -19.21 4.31
CA ALA A 200 -5.94 -20.08 3.13
C ALA A 200 -7.10 -19.70 2.20
N ALA A 201 -8.25 -19.36 2.80
CA ALA A 201 -9.46 -19.05 2.08
C ALA A 201 -9.36 -17.70 1.34
N GLY A 202 -8.85 -16.67 2.01
CA GLY A 202 -8.60 -15.34 1.43
C GLY A 202 -7.47 -15.31 0.39
N GLY A 203 -6.51 -16.24 0.47
CA GLY A 203 -5.52 -16.45 -0.59
C GLY A 203 -5.99 -17.34 -1.75
N GLY A 204 -7.18 -17.94 -1.64
CA GLY A 204 -7.74 -18.80 -2.70
C GLY A 204 -7.14 -20.19 -2.77
N HIS A 205 -6.45 -20.63 -1.72
CA HIS A 205 -5.67 -21.87 -1.70
C HIS A 205 -6.51 -23.05 -1.20
N LEU A 206 -7.40 -23.54 -2.06
CA LEU A 206 -8.35 -24.62 -1.73
C LEU A 206 -7.65 -25.89 -1.20
N GLU A 207 -6.56 -26.32 -1.82
CA GLU A 207 -5.83 -27.53 -1.38
C GLU A 207 -5.28 -27.38 0.05
N VAL A 208 -4.77 -26.19 0.37
CA VAL A 208 -4.27 -25.87 1.71
C VAL A 208 -5.39 -25.86 2.73
N LEU A 209 -6.52 -25.24 2.40
CA LEU A 209 -7.70 -25.20 3.26
C LEU A 209 -8.25 -26.63 3.52
N GLN A 210 -8.35 -27.45 2.47
CA GLN A 210 -8.77 -28.85 2.57
C GLN A 210 -7.86 -29.65 3.49
N TRP A 211 -6.55 -29.50 3.31
CA TRP A 211 -5.56 -30.19 4.14
C TRP A 211 -5.63 -29.72 5.59
N ALA A 212 -5.66 -28.40 5.84
CA ALA A 212 -5.74 -27.84 7.19
C ALA A 212 -6.99 -28.34 7.92
N ARG A 213 -8.15 -28.32 7.25
CA ARG A 213 -9.41 -28.80 7.81
C ARG A 213 -9.38 -30.28 8.15
N THR A 214 -8.87 -31.11 7.24
CA THR A 214 -8.77 -32.57 7.42
C THR A 214 -7.84 -32.94 8.57
N ASN A 215 -6.83 -32.10 8.86
CA ASN A 215 -5.88 -32.31 9.96
C ASN A 215 -6.32 -31.65 11.28
N GLY A 216 -7.57 -31.19 11.37
CA GLY A 216 -8.16 -30.70 12.61
C GLY A 216 -7.89 -29.23 12.93
N CYS A 217 -7.50 -28.42 11.94
CA CYS A 217 -7.47 -26.98 12.10
C CYS A 217 -8.91 -26.45 12.34
N PRO A 218 -9.14 -25.61 13.36
CA PRO A 218 -10.42 -24.96 13.55
C PRO A 218 -10.68 -23.94 12.44
N TRP A 219 -11.95 -23.61 12.23
CA TRP A 219 -12.41 -22.55 11.33
C TRP A 219 -13.66 -21.90 11.92
N ASP A 220 -14.04 -20.75 11.41
CA ASP A 220 -15.23 -20.01 11.79
C ASP A 220 -15.79 -19.23 10.57
N GLY A 221 -16.69 -18.28 10.82
CA GLY A 221 -17.34 -17.52 9.76
C GLY A 221 -16.38 -16.68 8.92
N GLU A 222 -15.24 -16.30 9.51
CA GLU A 222 -14.20 -15.51 8.84
C GLU A 222 -13.64 -16.23 7.61
N THR A 223 -13.68 -17.57 7.61
CA THR A 223 -13.26 -18.36 6.43
C THR A 223 -14.12 -18.05 5.20
N CYS A 224 -15.42 -17.80 5.38
CA CYS A 224 -16.32 -17.45 4.29
C CYS A 224 -16.15 -15.98 3.85
N SER A 225 -15.99 -15.05 4.79
CA SER A 225 -15.79 -13.63 4.46
C SER A 225 -14.46 -13.39 3.77
N GLU A 226 -13.37 -14.03 4.19
CA GLU A 226 -12.06 -13.92 3.53
C GLU A 226 -12.07 -14.51 2.12
N ALA A 227 -12.67 -15.70 1.92
CA ALA A 227 -12.85 -16.25 0.57
C ALA A 227 -13.69 -15.32 -0.31
N ALA A 228 -14.68 -14.66 0.28
CA ALA A 228 -15.53 -13.69 -0.41
C ALA A 228 -14.77 -12.42 -0.78
N LEU A 229 -13.94 -11.89 0.12
CA LEU A 229 -13.08 -10.73 -0.10
C LEU A 229 -12.08 -10.94 -1.22
N GLY A 230 -11.44 -12.12 -1.27
CA GLY A 230 -10.50 -12.49 -2.34
C GLY A 230 -11.15 -12.95 -3.64
N GLY A 231 -12.49 -13.05 -3.69
CA GLY A 231 -13.22 -13.43 -4.89
C GLY A 231 -13.13 -14.92 -5.24
N HIS A 232 -12.79 -15.77 -4.28
CA HIS A 232 -12.49 -17.18 -4.50
C HIS A 232 -13.77 -18.04 -4.39
N LEU A 233 -14.61 -17.99 -5.43
CA LEU A 233 -15.90 -18.68 -5.47
C LEU A 233 -15.79 -20.19 -5.20
N GLU A 234 -14.80 -20.87 -5.80
CA GLU A 234 -14.62 -22.32 -5.61
C GLU A 234 -14.31 -22.68 -4.15
N VAL A 235 -13.48 -21.86 -3.49
CA VAL A 235 -13.15 -22.01 -2.07
C VAL A 235 -14.39 -21.80 -1.22
N LEU A 236 -15.16 -20.75 -1.49
CA LEU A 236 -16.38 -20.44 -0.74
C LEU A 236 -17.44 -21.55 -0.90
N GLN A 237 -17.61 -22.07 -2.12
CA GLN A 237 -18.47 -23.20 -2.42
C GLN A 237 -18.07 -24.45 -1.64
N TRP A 238 -16.78 -24.78 -1.64
CA TRP A 238 -16.26 -25.91 -0.89
C TRP A 238 -16.42 -25.73 0.62
N ALA A 239 -16.09 -24.57 1.15
CA ALA A 239 -16.22 -24.26 2.57
C ALA A 239 -17.67 -24.43 3.03
N ARG A 240 -18.63 -23.87 2.27
CA ARG A 240 -20.04 -24.02 2.58
C ARG A 240 -20.53 -25.46 2.43
N ALA A 241 -20.08 -26.20 1.41
CA ALA A 241 -20.42 -27.62 1.26
C ALA A 241 -19.94 -28.49 2.44
N ASN A 242 -18.98 -28.00 3.22
CA ASN A 242 -18.43 -28.66 4.41
C ASN A 242 -18.90 -28.00 5.72
N ASP A 243 -20.02 -27.27 5.68
CA ASP A 243 -20.68 -26.63 6.84
C ASP A 243 -19.86 -25.53 7.53
N ALA A 244 -19.00 -24.82 6.78
CA ALA A 244 -18.49 -23.53 7.25
C ALA A 244 -19.67 -22.58 7.51
N PRO A 245 -19.71 -21.91 8.68
CA PRO A 245 -20.76 -20.95 8.97
C PRO A 245 -20.60 -19.71 8.09
N TRP A 246 -21.72 -19.05 7.79
CA TRP A 246 -21.68 -17.68 7.28
C TRP A 246 -21.28 -16.74 8.41
N ASP A 247 -20.46 -15.75 8.08
CA ASP A 247 -20.34 -14.54 8.89
C ASP A 247 -21.28 -13.45 8.35
N GLU A 248 -21.64 -12.49 9.20
CA GLU A 248 -22.48 -11.35 8.80
C GLU A 248 -21.81 -10.49 7.72
N PHE A 249 -20.47 -10.44 7.73
CA PHE A 249 -19.67 -9.68 6.77
C PHE A 249 -19.48 -10.35 5.41
N THR A 250 -19.94 -11.60 5.20
CA THR A 250 -19.61 -12.34 3.96
C THR A 250 -20.05 -11.60 2.69
N CYS A 251 -21.23 -10.97 2.72
CA CYS A 251 -21.71 -10.18 1.59
C CYS A 251 -20.99 -8.85 1.45
N ALA A 252 -20.64 -8.20 2.57
CA ALA A 252 -19.83 -7.00 2.59
C ALA A 252 -18.43 -7.22 2.02
N SER A 253 -17.76 -8.30 2.41
CA SER A 253 -16.43 -8.66 1.90
C SER A 253 -16.43 -8.90 0.39
N ALA A 254 -17.41 -9.66 -0.15
CA ALA A 254 -17.55 -9.81 -1.61
C ALA A 254 -17.85 -8.46 -2.30
N ALA A 255 -18.58 -7.57 -1.62
CA ALA A 255 -18.91 -6.25 -2.12
C ALA A 255 -17.68 -5.33 -2.17
N GLU A 256 -16.86 -5.34 -1.12
CA GLU A 256 -15.59 -4.61 -0.99
C GLU A 256 -14.58 -5.02 -2.08
N GLY A 257 -14.42 -6.33 -2.32
CA GLY A 257 -13.54 -6.86 -3.37
C GLY A 257 -14.10 -6.73 -4.79
N GLY A 258 -15.36 -6.28 -4.95
CA GLY A 258 -15.98 -6.10 -6.26
C GLY A 258 -16.40 -7.40 -6.94
N HIS A 259 -16.56 -8.49 -6.18
CA HIS A 259 -16.78 -9.83 -6.71
C HIS A 259 -18.28 -10.15 -6.85
N LEU A 260 -18.92 -9.60 -7.89
CA LEU A 260 -20.36 -9.74 -8.14
C LEU A 260 -20.84 -11.20 -8.17
N GLU A 261 -20.11 -12.09 -8.85
CA GLU A 261 -20.50 -13.51 -8.95
C GLU A 261 -20.49 -14.21 -7.59
N VAL A 262 -19.50 -13.88 -6.75
CA VAL A 262 -19.40 -14.41 -5.38
C VAL A 262 -20.55 -13.89 -4.52
N LEU A 263 -20.85 -12.60 -4.61
CA LEU A 263 -21.97 -12.00 -3.89
C LEU A 263 -23.32 -12.61 -4.29
N GLN A 264 -23.55 -12.79 -5.59
CA GLN A 264 -24.74 -13.45 -6.14
C GLN A 264 -24.90 -14.86 -5.59
N TRP A 265 -23.82 -15.64 -5.63
CA TRP A 265 -23.81 -17.01 -5.15
C TRP A 265 -24.04 -17.08 -3.63
N ALA A 266 -23.35 -16.24 -2.85
CA ALA A 266 -23.48 -16.19 -1.38
C ALA A 266 -24.92 -15.86 -0.97
N ARG A 267 -25.55 -14.87 -1.62
CA ARG A 267 -26.96 -14.51 -1.37
C ARG A 267 -27.93 -15.61 -1.75
N ALA A 268 -27.72 -16.28 -2.89
CA ALA A 268 -28.53 -17.42 -3.30
C ALA A 268 -28.45 -18.60 -2.30
N ASN A 269 -27.36 -18.68 -1.53
CA ASN A 269 -27.12 -19.71 -0.51
C ASN A 269 -27.34 -19.23 0.93
N GLY A 270 -28.03 -18.10 1.11
CA GLY A 270 -28.53 -17.64 2.40
C GLY A 270 -27.56 -16.83 3.25
N ALA A 271 -26.40 -16.40 2.73
CA ALA A 271 -25.50 -15.48 3.43
C ALA A 271 -26.24 -14.15 3.71
N PRO A 272 -26.28 -13.62 4.93
CA PRO A 272 -27.09 -12.43 5.25
C PRO A 272 -26.58 -11.17 4.54
N TRP A 273 -27.48 -10.21 4.32
CA TRP A 273 -27.07 -8.82 4.12
C TRP A 273 -26.66 -8.24 5.48
N ASP A 274 -25.63 -7.40 5.48
CA ASP A 274 -25.35 -6.51 6.60
C ASP A 274 -25.57 -5.04 6.19
N LYS A 275 -25.36 -4.12 7.13
CA LYS A 275 -25.43 -2.68 6.89
C LYS A 275 -24.21 -2.10 6.16
N TYR A 276 -23.18 -2.93 5.95
CA TYR A 276 -21.87 -2.57 5.41
C TYR A 276 -21.81 -2.77 3.89
N THR A 277 -22.52 -3.78 3.38
CA THR A 277 -22.52 -4.26 2.00
C THR A 277 -22.58 -3.15 0.95
N CYS A 278 -23.54 -2.22 1.05
CA CYS A 278 -23.65 -1.16 0.06
C CYS A 278 -22.52 -0.15 0.15
N PHE A 279 -22.03 0.18 1.35
CA PHE A 279 -20.96 1.15 1.45
C PHE A 279 -19.59 0.55 1.18
N ASP A 280 -19.37 -0.74 1.40
CA ASP A 280 -18.12 -1.41 1.03
C ASP A 280 -17.97 -1.55 -0.49
N ALA A 281 -19.06 -1.92 -1.19
CA ALA A 281 -19.10 -1.79 -2.67
C ALA A 281 -18.82 -0.36 -3.12
N ALA A 282 -19.34 0.64 -2.39
CA ALA A 282 -19.13 2.03 -2.72
C ALA A 282 -17.68 2.49 -2.46
N SER A 283 -17.06 1.98 -1.40
CA SER A 283 -15.67 2.25 -1.01
C SER A 283 -14.67 1.70 -2.02
N GLY A 284 -14.94 0.51 -2.59
CA GLY A 284 -14.12 -0.07 -3.66
C GLY A 284 -14.44 0.46 -5.07
N GLY A 285 -15.44 1.33 -5.20
CA GLY A 285 -15.84 1.90 -6.49
C GLY A 285 -16.63 0.93 -7.39
N HIS A 286 -17.17 -0.13 -6.83
CA HIS A 286 -17.79 -1.24 -7.56
C HIS A 286 -19.27 -0.97 -7.86
N LEU A 287 -19.53 -0.08 -8.82
CA LEU A 287 -20.89 0.38 -9.18
C LEU A 287 -21.85 -0.77 -9.54
N GLU A 288 -21.41 -1.75 -10.33
CA GLU A 288 -22.25 -2.88 -10.74
C GLU A 288 -22.68 -3.75 -9.53
N VAL A 289 -21.77 -3.93 -8.58
CA VAL A 289 -22.03 -4.67 -7.33
C VAL A 289 -23.04 -3.91 -6.48
N LEU A 290 -22.84 -2.60 -6.31
CA LEU A 290 -23.76 -1.74 -5.57
C LEU A 290 -25.17 -1.75 -6.20
N GLN A 291 -25.26 -1.63 -7.53
CA GLN A 291 -26.51 -1.70 -8.28
C GLN A 291 -27.25 -3.02 -8.02
N TRP A 292 -26.53 -4.14 -8.15
CA TRP A 292 -27.09 -5.46 -7.94
C TRP A 292 -27.53 -5.66 -6.49
N ALA A 293 -26.70 -5.28 -5.51
CA ALA A 293 -27.01 -5.41 -4.09
C ALA A 293 -28.28 -4.63 -3.72
N ARG A 294 -28.40 -3.37 -4.16
CA ARG A 294 -29.59 -2.54 -3.92
C ARG A 294 -30.84 -3.11 -4.59
N ALA A 295 -30.74 -3.59 -5.82
CA ALA A 295 -31.85 -4.24 -6.51
C ALA A 295 -32.35 -5.50 -5.79
N ASN A 296 -31.49 -6.13 -4.97
CA ASN A 296 -31.80 -7.33 -4.18
C ASN A 296 -32.00 -7.02 -2.68
N GLY A 297 -32.31 -5.77 -2.34
CA GLY A 297 -32.75 -5.37 -1.01
C GLY A 297 -31.64 -5.14 0.02
N ALA A 298 -30.38 -5.02 -0.41
CA ALA A 298 -29.31 -4.61 0.50
C ALA A 298 -29.58 -3.18 1.03
N PRO A 299 -29.41 -2.92 2.33
CA PRO A 299 -29.66 -1.61 2.92
C PRO A 299 -28.57 -0.61 2.51
N CYS A 300 -28.98 0.62 2.21
CA CYS A 300 -28.06 1.75 2.09
C CYS A 300 -28.24 2.70 3.28
N ASN A 301 -27.17 3.38 3.65
CA ASN A 301 -27.13 4.42 4.68
C ASN A 301 -26.21 5.56 4.23
N GLU A 302 -26.04 6.56 5.09
CA GLU A 302 -25.23 7.76 4.86
C GLU A 302 -23.79 7.42 4.50
N PHE A 303 -23.25 6.35 5.09
CA PHE A 303 -21.91 5.86 4.81
C PHE A 303 -21.75 5.37 3.36
N THR A 304 -22.82 4.97 2.68
CA THR A 304 -22.73 4.58 1.25
C THR A 304 -22.23 5.75 0.40
N CYS A 305 -22.75 6.96 0.62
CA CYS A 305 -22.28 8.15 -0.08
C CYS A 305 -20.91 8.60 0.47
N ALA A 306 -20.72 8.56 1.79
CA ALA A 306 -19.47 9.02 2.40
C ALA A 306 -18.26 8.19 1.95
N TYR A 307 -18.40 6.87 1.83
CA TYR A 307 -17.30 6.00 1.40
C TYR A 307 -17.08 6.02 -0.11
N ALA A 308 -18.13 6.21 -0.93
CA ALA A 308 -17.94 6.56 -2.34
C ALA A 308 -17.08 7.83 -2.49
N ALA A 309 -17.34 8.83 -1.66
CA ALA A 309 -16.57 10.07 -1.63
C ALA A 309 -15.14 9.87 -1.11
N ARG A 310 -14.95 9.03 -0.09
CA ARG A 310 -13.63 8.64 0.45
C ARG A 310 -12.75 7.91 -0.55
N GLY A 311 -13.34 7.10 -1.44
CA GLY A 311 -12.64 6.43 -2.52
C GLY A 311 -12.46 7.29 -3.79
N GLY A 312 -13.02 8.51 -3.81
CA GLY A 312 -12.99 9.37 -4.99
C GLY A 312 -13.89 8.90 -6.13
N HIS A 313 -14.86 8.02 -5.85
CA HIS A 313 -15.70 7.36 -6.86
C HIS A 313 -16.94 8.20 -7.20
N LEU A 314 -16.75 9.25 -8.00
CA LEU A 314 -17.82 10.19 -8.37
C LEU A 314 -19.04 9.50 -9.00
N GLU A 315 -18.84 8.56 -9.93
CA GLU A 315 -19.94 7.85 -10.60
C GLU A 315 -20.79 7.03 -9.61
N VAL A 316 -20.13 6.39 -8.65
CA VAL A 316 -20.79 5.64 -7.58
C VAL A 316 -21.59 6.58 -6.69
N LEU A 317 -21.01 7.71 -6.28
CA LEU A 317 -21.69 8.71 -5.47
C LEU A 317 -22.93 9.28 -6.19
N GLN A 318 -22.78 9.62 -7.47
CA GLN A 318 -23.89 10.07 -8.33
C GLN A 318 -25.03 9.07 -8.38
N TRP A 319 -24.68 7.80 -8.63
CA TRP A 319 -25.67 6.73 -8.69
C TRP A 319 -26.34 6.49 -7.33
N ALA A 320 -25.56 6.41 -6.24
CA ALA A 320 -26.08 6.20 -4.90
C ALA A 320 -27.09 7.29 -4.53
N ARG A 321 -26.73 8.56 -4.81
CA ARG A 321 -27.63 9.68 -4.54
C ARG A 321 -28.91 9.63 -5.37
N ALA A 322 -28.80 9.32 -6.65
CA ALA A 322 -29.95 9.18 -7.55
C ALA A 322 -30.90 8.05 -7.12
N ASN A 323 -30.40 7.03 -6.41
CA ASN A 323 -31.16 5.87 -5.94
C ASN A 323 -31.55 5.95 -4.45
N GLY A 324 -31.58 7.18 -3.91
CA GLY A 324 -32.13 7.46 -2.59
C GLY A 324 -31.25 7.04 -1.42
N CYS A 325 -29.96 6.75 -1.64
CA CYS A 325 -29.02 6.62 -0.53
C CYS A 325 -28.92 7.99 0.19
N PRO A 326 -29.05 8.03 1.53
CA PRO A 326 -28.84 9.24 2.27
C PRO A 326 -27.35 9.63 2.23
N TRP A 327 -27.09 10.88 2.57
CA TRP A 327 -25.75 11.42 2.78
C TRP A 327 -25.78 12.36 3.99
N ASP A 328 -24.61 12.64 4.52
CA ASP A 328 -24.38 13.52 5.66
C ASP A 328 -23.07 14.30 5.45
N GLU A 329 -22.60 14.98 6.50
CA GLU A 329 -21.46 15.89 6.45
C GLU A 329 -20.16 15.15 6.10
N PHE A 330 -20.07 13.87 6.48
CA PHE A 330 -18.93 13.00 6.17
C PHE A 330 -18.72 12.82 4.67
N THR A 331 -19.77 12.96 3.85
CA THR A 331 -19.62 12.91 2.38
C THR A 331 -18.71 14.02 1.87
N CYS A 332 -18.86 15.24 2.39
CA CYS A 332 -17.95 16.34 2.04
C CYS A 332 -16.61 16.21 2.76
N ALA A 333 -16.59 15.82 4.03
CA ALA A 333 -15.34 15.68 4.79
C ALA A 333 -14.39 14.64 4.18
N TYR A 334 -14.90 13.46 3.82
CA TYR A 334 -14.09 12.39 3.24
C TYR A 334 -13.63 12.69 1.82
N ALA A 335 -14.47 13.32 0.98
CA ALA A 335 -14.01 13.82 -0.32
C ALA A 335 -12.85 14.81 -0.14
N ALA A 336 -12.93 15.67 0.88
CA ALA A 336 -11.95 16.71 1.13
C ALA A 336 -10.63 16.15 1.68
N GLY A 337 -10.70 15.22 2.64
CA GLY A 337 -9.54 14.53 3.20
C GLY A 337 -8.85 13.56 2.25
N GLY A 338 -9.54 13.08 1.22
CA GLY A 338 -8.93 12.32 0.11
C GLY A 338 -8.43 13.18 -1.05
N GLY A 339 -8.65 14.50 -1.02
CA GLY A 339 -8.19 15.41 -2.06
C GLY A 339 -9.04 15.40 -3.34
N TYR A 340 -10.23 14.80 -3.31
CA TYR A 340 -11.08 14.62 -4.47
C TYR A 340 -11.94 15.87 -4.73
N LEU A 341 -11.30 16.92 -5.25
CA LEU A 341 -11.95 18.21 -5.49
C LEU A 341 -13.22 18.10 -6.36
N GLU A 342 -13.18 17.31 -7.44
CA GLU A 342 -14.34 17.12 -8.33
C GLU A 342 -15.53 16.47 -7.61
N VAL A 343 -15.26 15.49 -6.74
CA VAL A 343 -16.28 14.82 -5.92
C VAL A 343 -16.90 15.82 -4.94
N LEU A 344 -16.06 16.60 -4.25
CA LEU A 344 -16.52 17.61 -3.31
C LEU A 344 -17.35 18.70 -4.01
N GLN A 345 -16.89 19.19 -5.15
CA GLN A 345 -17.60 20.16 -5.98
C GLN A 345 -18.99 19.66 -6.38
N TRP A 346 -19.05 18.42 -6.88
CA TRP A 346 -20.32 17.81 -7.28
C TRP A 346 -21.24 17.61 -6.07
N ALA A 347 -20.74 17.09 -4.95
CA ALA A 347 -21.52 16.87 -3.73
C ALA A 347 -22.13 18.18 -3.22
N ARG A 348 -21.34 19.26 -3.17
CA ARG A 348 -21.81 20.60 -2.76
C ARG A 348 -22.81 21.19 -3.75
N ALA A 349 -22.57 21.07 -5.06
CA ALA A 349 -23.51 21.53 -6.08
C ALA A 349 -24.88 20.85 -5.99
N ASN A 350 -24.93 19.63 -5.43
CA ASN A 350 -26.16 18.86 -5.25
C ASN A 350 -26.71 18.91 -3.80
N GLY A 351 -26.15 19.76 -2.94
CA GLY A 351 -26.68 20.05 -1.61
C GLY A 351 -26.26 19.07 -0.50
N ALA A 352 -25.18 18.29 -0.68
CA ALA A 352 -24.61 17.48 0.40
C ALA A 352 -24.16 18.39 1.56
N PRO A 353 -24.54 18.13 2.81
CA PRO A 353 -24.16 18.99 3.93
C PRO A 353 -22.64 18.96 4.16
N TRP A 354 -22.14 19.99 4.83
CA TRP A 354 -20.73 20.16 5.16
C TRP A 354 -20.61 20.92 6.48
N ASP A 355 -19.51 20.74 7.17
CA ASP A 355 -19.20 21.38 8.44
C ASP A 355 -17.70 21.68 8.55
N GLU A 356 -17.22 22.02 9.75
CA GLU A 356 -15.82 22.33 10.00
C GLU A 356 -14.90 21.13 9.72
N GLU A 357 -15.41 19.90 9.72
CA GLU A 357 -14.64 18.70 9.41
C GLU A 357 -14.15 18.69 7.96
N THR A 358 -14.91 19.32 7.05
CA THR A 358 -14.50 19.41 5.63
C THR A 358 -13.17 20.13 5.46
N CYS A 359 -12.98 21.25 6.14
CA CYS A 359 -11.70 21.98 6.10
C CYS A 359 -10.63 21.30 6.94
N ARG A 360 -11.01 20.72 8.09
CA ARG A 360 -10.10 19.96 8.96
C ARG A 360 -9.46 18.80 8.21
N ASP A 361 -10.26 17.99 7.53
CA ASP A 361 -9.82 16.78 6.86
C ASP A 361 -9.00 17.11 5.60
N ALA A 362 -9.39 18.15 4.83
CA ALA A 362 -8.55 18.67 3.75
C ALA A 362 -7.17 19.11 4.23
N ALA A 363 -7.10 19.75 5.41
CA ALA A 363 -5.83 20.16 6.00
C ALA A 363 -5.02 18.98 6.56
N GLU A 364 -5.67 17.98 7.14
CA GLU A 364 -5.06 16.73 7.61
C GLU A 364 -4.46 15.92 6.45
N GLY A 365 -5.15 15.84 5.31
CA GLY A 365 -4.67 15.19 4.08
C GLY A 365 -3.69 16.02 3.24
N GLY A 366 -3.41 17.28 3.63
CA GLY A 366 -2.48 18.15 2.92
C GLY A 366 -3.01 18.68 1.58
N HIS A 367 -4.33 18.68 1.38
CA HIS A 367 -4.95 19.03 0.10
C HIS A 367 -5.23 20.54 0.01
N LEU A 368 -4.18 21.33 -0.21
CA LEU A 368 -4.25 22.79 -0.24
C LEU A 368 -5.29 23.34 -1.22
N GLU A 369 -5.37 22.79 -2.43
CA GLU A 369 -6.33 23.24 -3.46
C GLU A 369 -7.78 23.04 -3.01
N VAL A 370 -8.08 21.90 -2.37
CA VAL A 370 -9.40 21.60 -1.81
C VAL A 370 -9.74 22.56 -0.69
N LEU A 371 -8.79 22.82 0.22
CA LEU A 371 -8.98 23.75 1.32
C LEU A 371 -9.22 25.18 0.82
N GLN A 372 -8.45 25.64 -0.16
CA GLN A 372 -8.63 26.95 -0.81
C GLN A 372 -10.01 27.08 -1.45
N TRP A 373 -10.43 26.06 -2.19
CA TRP A 373 -11.75 26.04 -2.82
C TRP A 373 -12.87 26.05 -1.78
N ALA A 374 -12.81 25.18 -0.77
CA ALA A 374 -13.82 25.10 0.29
C ALA A 374 -13.94 26.44 1.02
N ARG A 375 -12.83 27.12 1.28
CA ARG A 375 -12.80 28.45 1.89
C ARG A 375 -13.37 29.53 0.98
N ALA A 376 -13.06 29.51 -0.31
CA ALA A 376 -13.59 30.46 -1.29
C ALA A 376 -15.13 30.43 -1.38
N ILE A 377 -15.75 29.26 -1.18
CA ILE A 377 -17.21 29.11 -1.20
C ILE A 377 -17.85 29.15 0.20
N GLY A 378 -17.09 29.53 1.23
CA GLY A 378 -17.62 29.82 2.57
C GLY A 378 -17.81 28.61 3.48
N ALA A 379 -17.01 27.56 3.32
CA ALA A 379 -17.03 26.42 4.25
C ALA A 379 -16.74 26.88 5.69
N PRO A 380 -17.49 26.37 6.69
CA PRO A 380 -17.12 26.49 8.09
C PRO A 380 -15.73 25.90 8.33
N TRP A 381 -14.96 26.53 9.22
CA TRP A 381 -13.65 26.00 9.61
C TRP A 381 -13.18 26.60 10.93
N ASP A 382 -12.38 25.82 11.67
CA ASP A 382 -11.52 26.29 12.74
C ASP A 382 -10.08 26.37 12.20
N PRO A 383 -9.53 27.58 11.98
CA PRO A 383 -8.18 27.74 11.45
C PRO A 383 -7.09 27.15 12.35
N MET A 384 -7.27 27.20 13.67
CA MET A 384 -6.29 26.70 14.64
C MET A 384 -6.24 25.19 14.60
N LEU A 385 -7.41 24.54 14.55
CA LEU A 385 -7.50 23.09 14.39
C LEU A 385 -6.94 22.63 13.04
N CYS A 386 -7.33 23.28 11.94
CA CYS A 386 -6.81 22.94 10.60
C CYS A 386 -5.28 23.06 10.53
N LYS A 387 -4.71 24.14 11.10
CA LYS A 387 -3.27 24.36 11.17
C LYS A 387 -2.57 23.30 12.03
N ALA A 388 -3.16 22.90 13.15
CA ALA A 388 -2.61 21.86 14.01
C ALA A 388 -2.59 20.49 13.31
N ARG A 389 -3.67 20.12 12.61
CA ARG A 389 -3.75 18.88 11.83
C ARG A 389 -2.73 18.83 10.70
N ALA A 390 -2.67 19.87 9.87
CA ALA A 390 -1.68 19.98 8.81
C ALA A 390 -0.24 19.88 9.35
N ARG A 391 0.05 20.49 10.50
CA ARG A 391 1.38 20.39 11.14
C ARG A 391 1.69 18.98 11.64
N ASN A 392 0.74 18.31 12.29
CA ASN A 392 0.94 16.94 12.80
C ASN A 392 1.24 15.94 11.66
N HIS A 393 0.70 16.20 10.46
CA HIS A 393 0.91 15.40 9.26
C HIS A 393 1.99 15.97 8.31
N MET A 394 2.75 16.98 8.77
CA MET A 394 3.91 17.57 8.06
C MET A 394 3.58 18.27 6.72
N HIS A 395 2.39 18.85 6.58
CA HIS A 395 1.95 19.62 5.42
C HIS A 395 2.26 21.12 5.55
N GLU A 396 3.53 21.50 5.36
CA GLU A 396 4.04 22.86 5.58
C GLU A 396 3.50 23.92 4.60
N ASP A 397 3.10 23.54 3.40
CA ASP A 397 2.40 24.41 2.44
C ASP A 397 1.01 24.82 2.95
N VAL A 398 0.24 23.87 3.47
CA VAL A 398 -1.05 24.13 4.12
C VAL A 398 -0.88 24.99 5.37
N VAL A 399 0.10 24.68 6.24
CA VAL A 399 0.38 25.49 7.45
C VAL A 399 0.75 26.93 7.11
N ARG A 400 1.59 27.15 6.09
CA ARG A 400 1.96 28.50 5.62
C ARG A 400 0.76 29.25 5.08
N TRP A 401 -0.06 28.58 4.28
CA TRP A 401 -1.26 29.19 3.71
C TRP A 401 -2.27 29.59 4.79
N ILE A 402 -2.58 28.70 5.75
CA ILE A 402 -3.48 29.02 6.86
C ILE A 402 -2.94 30.18 7.70
N SER A 403 -1.62 30.23 7.94
CA SER A 403 -1.00 31.32 8.69
C SER A 403 -1.11 32.67 7.97
N ALA A 404 -1.03 32.67 6.64
CA ALA A 404 -1.22 33.87 5.84
C ALA A 404 -2.69 34.34 5.85
N GLU A 405 -3.65 33.42 5.82
CA GLU A 405 -5.09 33.73 5.83
C GLU A 405 -5.60 34.30 7.16
N VAL A 406 -5.07 33.81 8.29
CA VAL A 406 -5.53 34.22 9.65
C VAL A 406 -4.76 35.44 10.19
N GLY A 407 -3.62 35.77 9.58
CA GLY A 407 -2.68 36.77 10.08
C GLY A 407 -1.83 36.24 11.26
N GLU A 408 -0.58 36.71 11.35
CA GLU A 408 0.35 36.33 12.42
C GLU A 408 -0.10 36.90 13.78
N GLY A 409 -1.08 36.29 14.46
CA GLY A 409 -1.51 36.79 15.77
C GLY A 409 -2.73 36.15 16.44
N ALA A 410 -3.14 34.93 16.08
CA ALA A 410 -4.19 34.18 16.79
C ALA A 410 -3.61 32.92 17.45
#